data_AF-A0A7K3CUK2-F1
#
_entry.id   AF-A0A7K3CUK2-F1
#
_cell.length_a   1.000
_cell.length_b   1.000
_cell.length_c   1.000
_cell.angle_alpha   90.00
_cell.angle_beta   90.00
_cell.angle_gamma   90.00
#
_symmetry.space_group_name_H-M   'P 1'
#
loop_
_entity.id
_entity.type
_entity.pdbx_description
1 polymer ?
#
loop_
_entity_poly.entity_id
_entity_poly.type
_entity_poly.pdbx_seq_one_letter_code
_entity_poly.pdbx_strand_id
1 'polypeptide(L)'
;GAGLEAAGRIAAATGARLLGETFPARMERGAGRPAVERLAYLAAGASRQLAGVRHLVLAGAASPVTFFAYPGQGGALVPQGCAVHTLAA
;
A
#
# COMPACT_ATOMS: atom_id res chain seq x y z
N GLY A 1 -4.96 -12.65 -9.99
CA GLY A 1 -6.38 -12.91 -10.27
C GLY A 1 -7.02 -11.60 -10.69
N ALA A 2 -8.34 -11.62 -10.88
CA ALA A 2 -9.10 -10.47 -11.40
C ALA A 2 -8.84 -9.16 -10.64
N GLY A 3 -8.71 -9.21 -9.30
CA GLY A 3 -8.41 -8.03 -8.48
C GLY A 3 -7.03 -7.41 -8.78
N LEU A 4 -5.99 -8.25 -8.93
CA LEU A 4 -4.64 -7.78 -9.27
C LEU A 4 -4.60 -7.13 -10.66
N GLU A 5 -5.28 -7.73 -11.63
CA GLU A 5 -5.39 -7.16 -12.99
C GLU A 5 -6.13 -5.83 -13.00
N ALA A 6 -7.24 -5.73 -12.25
CA ALA A 6 -7.98 -4.48 -12.09
C ALA A 6 -7.10 -3.38 -11.46
N ALA A 7 -6.36 -3.71 -10.40
CA ALA A 7 -5.42 -2.80 -9.76
C ALA A 7 -4.32 -2.33 -10.72
N GLY A 8 -3.80 -3.24 -11.55
CA GLY A 8 -2.83 -2.90 -12.60
C GLY A 8 -3.40 -1.94 -13.65
N ARG A 9 -4.64 -2.14 -14.11
CA ARG A 9 -5.31 -1.22 -15.04
C ARG A 9 -5.51 0.17 -14.44
N ILE A 10 -5.93 0.25 -13.18
CA ILE A 10 -6.09 1.52 -12.46
C ILE A 10 -4.75 2.23 -12.34
N ALA A 11 -3.69 1.54 -11.92
CA ALA A 11 -2.35 2.09 -11.82
C ALA A 11 -1.86 2.64 -13.18
N ALA A 12 -2.03 1.88 -14.26
CA ALA A 12 -1.67 2.30 -15.60
C ALA A 12 -2.46 3.53 -16.09
N ALA A 13 -3.76 3.59 -15.80
CA ALA A 13 -4.63 4.69 -16.24
C ALA A 13 -4.44 5.98 -15.43
N THR A 14 -4.03 5.88 -14.16
CA THR A 14 -3.99 7.02 -13.22
C THR A 14 -2.59 7.46 -12.84
N GLY A 15 -1.57 6.63 -13.10
CA GLY A 15 -0.22 6.82 -12.55
C GLY A 15 -0.13 6.54 -11.04
N ALA A 16 -1.20 5.99 -10.42
CA ALA A 16 -1.15 5.58 -9.03
C ALA A 16 -0.12 4.47 -8.83
N ARG A 17 0.56 4.51 -7.67
CA ARG A 17 1.49 3.45 -7.27
C ARG A 17 0.72 2.29 -6.69
N LEU A 18 1.06 1.08 -7.11
CA LEU A 18 0.46 -0.15 -6.61
C LEU A 18 1.39 -0.80 -5.58
N LEU A 19 0.93 -0.81 -4.32
CA LEU A 19 1.64 -1.42 -3.20
C LEU A 19 0.87 -2.63 -2.67
N GLY A 20 1.59 -3.68 -2.30
CA GLY A 20 1.09 -4.79 -1.51
C GLY A 20 1.44 -4.64 -0.04
N GLU A 21 0.72 -5.33 0.85
CA GLU A 21 1.08 -5.42 2.26
C GLU A 21 2.51 -5.95 2.45
N THR A 22 3.10 -5.71 3.62
CA THR A 22 4.48 -6.13 3.91
C THR A 22 4.63 -7.66 3.92
N PHE A 23 3.63 -8.37 4.46
CA PHE A 23 3.65 -9.82 4.65
C PHE A 23 2.40 -10.52 4.09
N PRO A 24 2.18 -10.50 2.77
CA PRO A 24 1.04 -11.21 2.19
C PRO A 24 1.28 -12.73 2.29
N ALA A 25 0.26 -13.49 2.72
CA ALA A 25 0.35 -14.94 2.78
C ALA A 25 0.64 -15.57 1.40
N ARG A 26 0.08 -14.97 0.33
CA ARG A 26 0.32 -15.35 -1.07
C ARG A 26 0.25 -14.14 -1.98
N MET A 27 1.12 -14.08 -2.98
CA MET A 27 1.06 -13.07 -4.04
C MET A 27 1.40 -13.70 -5.39
N GLU A 28 0.51 -13.51 -6.36
CA GLU A 28 0.72 -14.01 -7.71
C GLU A 28 1.71 -13.16 -8.49
N ARG A 29 2.67 -13.79 -9.16
CA ARG A 29 3.75 -13.15 -9.91
C ARG A 29 4.04 -13.93 -11.20
N GLY A 30 4.71 -13.28 -12.13
CA GLY A 30 5.10 -13.88 -13.41
C GLY A 30 4.81 -12.96 -14.60
N ALA A 31 5.18 -13.40 -15.80
CA ALA A 31 4.94 -12.67 -17.03
C ALA A 31 3.44 -12.37 -17.22
N GLY A 32 3.13 -11.17 -17.72
CA GLY A 32 1.75 -10.72 -17.95
C GLY A 32 0.97 -10.31 -16.70
N ARG A 33 1.56 -10.40 -15.50
CA ARG A 33 0.94 -9.92 -14.26
C ARG A 33 1.47 -8.54 -13.87
N PRO A 34 0.63 -7.64 -13.33
CA PRO A 34 1.08 -6.37 -12.78
C PRO A 34 2.18 -6.56 -11.74
N ALA A 35 3.23 -5.74 -11.84
CA ALA A 35 4.28 -5.69 -10.82
C ALA A 35 3.76 -4.96 -9.59
N VAL A 36 3.86 -5.61 -8.42
CA VAL A 36 3.46 -5.05 -7.14
C VAL A 36 4.68 -4.92 -6.25
N GLU A 37 5.02 -3.69 -5.91
CA GLU A 37 6.03 -3.40 -4.90
C GLU A 37 5.41 -3.65 -3.51
N ARG A 38 6.19 -4.20 -2.57
CA ARG A 38 5.70 -4.38 -1.20
C ARG A 38 5.95 -3.12 -0.38
N LEU A 39 5.02 -2.80 0.51
CA LEU A 39 5.27 -1.83 1.56
C LEU A 39 6.45 -2.30 2.41
N ALA A 40 7.44 -1.43 2.58
CA ALA A 40 8.65 -1.72 3.31
C ALA A 40 8.33 -2.05 4.78
N TYR A 41 9.08 -3.00 5.33
CA TYR A 41 8.89 -3.42 6.72
C TYR A 41 9.32 -2.35 7.72
N LEU A 42 10.45 -1.69 7.47
CA LEU A 42 10.95 -0.65 8.35
C LEU A 42 10.17 0.65 8.15
N ALA A 43 9.79 1.29 9.25
CA ALA A 43 9.00 2.52 9.28
C ALA A 43 9.58 3.60 8.34
N ALA A 44 10.89 3.85 8.41
CA ALA A 44 11.55 4.84 7.55
C ALA A 44 11.39 4.54 6.04
N GLY A 45 11.40 3.26 5.66
CA GLY A 45 11.17 2.84 4.28
C GLY A 45 9.72 3.07 3.86
N ALA A 46 8.78 2.63 4.69
CA ALA A 46 7.35 2.75 4.41
C ALA A 46 6.89 4.21 4.37
N SER A 47 7.37 5.04 5.30
CA SER A 47 7.09 6.48 5.31
C SER A 47 7.62 7.17 4.06
N ARG A 48 8.80 6.77 3.55
CA ARG A 48 9.30 7.29 2.26
C ARG A 48 8.46 6.84 1.09
N GLN A 49 8.00 5.58 1.08
CA GLN A 49 7.08 5.11 0.04
C GLN A 49 5.77 5.90 0.08
N LEU A 50 5.22 6.20 1.26
CA LEU A 50 3.94 6.90 1.39
C LEU A 50 4.05 8.43 1.38
N ALA A 51 5.26 9.00 1.40
CA ALA A 51 5.47 10.44 1.42
C ALA A 51 4.73 11.15 0.25
N GLY A 52 4.03 12.24 0.57
CA GLY A 52 3.30 13.05 -0.41
C GLY A 52 2.00 12.43 -0.93
N VAL A 53 1.61 11.24 -0.47
CA VAL A 53 0.32 10.63 -0.85
C VAL A 53 -0.82 11.44 -0.23
N ARG A 54 -1.72 11.91 -1.10
CA ARG A 54 -2.95 12.64 -0.72
C ARG A 54 -4.18 11.73 -0.65
N HIS A 55 -4.15 10.63 -1.39
CA HIS A 55 -5.22 9.64 -1.41
C HIS A 55 -4.62 8.25 -1.28
N LEU A 56 -5.01 7.52 -0.23
CA LEU A 56 -4.64 6.14 -0.01
C LEU A 56 -5.89 5.26 -0.18
N VAL A 57 -5.85 4.36 -1.16
CA VAL A 57 -6.97 3.45 -1.43
C VAL A 57 -6.61 2.06 -0.89
N LEU A 58 -7.37 1.58 0.07
CA LEU A 58 -7.25 0.27 0.69
C LEU A 58 -8.21 -0.70 0.01
N ALA A 59 -7.68 -1.52 -0.89
CA ALA A 59 -8.45 -2.54 -1.62
C ALA A 59 -8.30 -3.91 -0.94
N GLY A 60 -9.15 -4.19 0.05
CA GLY A 60 -9.07 -5.42 0.86
C GLY A 60 -7.78 -5.53 1.67
N ALA A 61 -7.15 -4.40 2.00
CA ALA A 61 -5.89 -4.30 2.73
C ALA A 61 -6.10 -3.54 4.04
N ALA A 62 -5.32 -3.86 5.07
CA ALA A 62 -5.34 -3.11 6.31
C ALA A 62 -4.65 -1.74 6.15
N SER A 63 -5.04 -0.77 6.98
CA SER A 63 -4.33 0.51 7.06
C SER A 63 -2.87 0.26 7.49
N PRO A 64 -1.88 0.89 6.84
CA PRO A 64 -0.48 0.60 7.11
C PRO A 64 -0.08 1.15 8.48
N VAL A 65 0.53 0.27 9.28
CA VAL A 65 1.07 0.59 10.60
C VAL A 65 2.51 0.09 10.73
N THR A 66 3.29 0.70 11.61
CA THR A 66 4.58 0.16 12.02
C THR A 66 4.36 -1.08 12.86
N PHE A 67 5.24 -2.07 12.70
CA PHE A 67 5.16 -3.29 13.51
C PHE A 67 5.52 -3.00 14.98
N PHE A 68 6.49 -2.11 15.21
CA PHE A 68 6.86 -1.62 16.53
C PHE A 68 6.46 -0.16 16.69
N ALA A 69 5.87 0.18 17.84
CA ALA A 69 5.71 1.56 18.27
C ALA A 69 7.01 2.06 18.93
N TYR A 70 7.33 3.33 18.74
CA TYR A 70 8.44 3.99 19.40
C TYR A 70 7.90 5.15 20.26
N PRO A 71 8.51 5.45 21.42
CA PRO A 71 8.09 6.56 22.25
C PRO A 71 8.04 7.87 21.45
N GLY A 72 6.88 8.54 21.46
CA GLY A 72 6.68 9.80 20.73
C GLY A 72 6.46 9.66 19.21
N GLN A 73 6.48 8.44 18.66
CA GLN A 73 6.17 8.20 17.25
C GLN A 73 4.89 7.35 17.14
N GLY A 74 3.87 7.91 16.50
CA GLY A 74 2.64 7.18 16.22
C GLY A 74 2.90 5.96 15.32
N GLY A 75 2.17 4.87 15.54
CA GLY A 75 2.29 3.66 14.72
C GLY A 75 1.67 3.79 13.33
N ALA A 76 0.91 4.85 13.04
CA ALA A 76 0.27 5.04 11.74
C ALA A 76 1.29 5.50 10.69
N LEU A 77 1.28 4.86 9.52
CA LEU A 77 2.13 5.23 8.38
C LEU A 77 1.39 6.11 7.35
N VAL A 78 0.10 6.37 7.57
CA VAL A 78 -0.70 7.26 6.72
C VAL A 78 -0.19 8.69 6.86
N PRO A 79 0.19 9.37 5.76
CA PRO A 79 0.64 10.75 5.83
C PRO A 79 -0.43 11.69 6.38
N GLN A 80 0.00 12.76 7.05
CA GLN A 80 -0.92 13.79 7.52
C GLN A 80 -1.69 14.42 6.35
N GLY A 81 -3.00 14.56 6.52
CA GLY A 81 -3.89 15.11 5.48
C GLY A 81 -4.18 14.15 4.32
N CYS A 82 -3.69 12.91 4.37
CA CYS A 82 -4.05 11.88 3.40
C CYS A 82 -5.50 11.40 3.63
N ALA A 83 -6.32 11.45 2.59
CA ALA A 83 -7.65 10.86 2.61
C ALA A 83 -7.56 9.35 2.35
N VAL A 84 -8.07 8.56 3.29
CA VAL A 84 -8.08 7.09 3.19
C VAL A 84 -9.45 6.63 2.68
N HIS A 85 -9.44 5.79 1.65
CA HIS A 85 -10.63 5.21 1.03
C HIS A 85 -10.57 3.69 1.13
N THR A 86 -11.59 3.05 1.72
CA THR A 86 -11.63 1.58 1.84
C THR A 86 -12.67 1.02 0.87
N LEU A 87 -12.25 0.12 -0.03
CA LEU A 87 -13.11 -0.42 -1.10
C LEU A 87 -13.74 -1.79 -0.77
N ALA A 88 -13.24 -2.47 0.26
CA ALA A 88 -13.81 -3.69 0.83
C ALA A 88 -13.27 -3.80 2.26
N ALA A 89 -14.15 -3.68 3.25
CA ALA A 89 -13.84 -3.75 4.68
C ALA A 89 -14.18 -5.13 5.23
#